data_AF-A0A4Q5ADX5-F1
#
_entry.id   AF-A0A4Q5ADX5-F1
#
_cell.length_a   1.000
_cell.length_b   1.000
_cell.length_c   1.000
_cell.angle_alpha   90.00
_cell.angle_beta   90.00
_cell.angle_gamma   90.00
#
_symmetry.space_group_name_H-M   'P 1'
#
loop_
_entity.id
_entity.type
_entity.pdbx_description
1 polymer ?
#
loop_
_entity_poly.entity_id
_entity_poly.type
_entity_poly.pdbx_seq_one_letter_code
_entity_poly.pdbx_strand_id
1 'polypeptide(L)'
;MTVTTHTRQADATSIRQAIREYRIDRIADNIQHSLGIRDAVILAIIDPTVTDIEFARLVDTPQCPESQNIMNERLTLAFTNRGVTDPQDARRYADQLAINGHGLGYAQLLAAASYIHWACGDIHSASRLAHDALDHEPACSLAAIVISALRRDIQWATTAQ
;
A
#
# COMPACT_ATOMS: atom_id res chain seq x y z
N MET A 1 4.12 16.72 -33.58
CA MET A 1 3.84 15.29 -33.38
C MET A 1 3.74 15.05 -31.89
N THR A 2 2.52 14.99 -31.37
CA THR A 2 2.26 14.72 -29.94
C THR A 2 2.33 13.21 -29.76
N VAL A 3 3.39 12.71 -29.13
CA VAL A 3 3.47 11.33 -28.70
C VAL A 3 2.55 11.20 -27.49
N THR A 4 1.31 10.78 -27.72
CA THR A 4 0.41 10.34 -26.66
C THR A 4 0.92 8.99 -26.19
N THR A 5 1.85 8.97 -25.23
CA THR A 5 2.10 7.78 -24.42
C THR A 5 0.86 7.55 -23.57
N HIS A 6 -0.14 6.88 -24.15
CA HIS A 6 -1.16 6.21 -23.37
C HIS A 6 -0.45 5.07 -22.64
N THR A 7 0.07 5.37 -21.45
CA THR A 7 0.42 4.35 -20.47
C THR A 7 -0.85 3.55 -20.25
N ARG A 8 -0.89 2.33 -20.81
CA ARG A 8 -2.01 1.42 -20.64
C ARG A 8 -2.09 1.13 -19.14
N GLN A 9 -3.06 1.73 -18.45
CA GLN A 9 -3.30 1.46 -17.04
C GLN A 9 -3.39 -0.05 -16.88
N ALA A 10 -2.52 -0.65 -16.05
CA ALA A 10 -2.50 -2.09 -15.90
C ALA A 10 -3.87 -2.52 -15.37
N ASP A 11 -4.46 -3.55 -15.99
CA ASP A 11 -5.68 -4.13 -15.48
C ASP A 11 -5.42 -4.82 -14.12
N ALA A 12 -6.46 -4.93 -13.31
CA ALA A 12 -6.35 -5.50 -11.98
C ALA A 12 -5.79 -6.92 -11.96
N THR A 13 -6.01 -7.72 -13.01
CA THR A 13 -5.52 -9.09 -13.10
C THR A 13 -4.00 -9.11 -13.21
N SER A 14 -3.43 -8.25 -14.06
CA SER A 14 -1.98 -8.10 -14.23
C SER A 14 -1.30 -7.66 -12.93
N ILE A 15 -1.89 -6.70 -12.21
CA ILE A 15 -1.36 -6.21 -10.93
C ILE A 15 -1.45 -7.32 -9.87
N ARG A 16 -2.58 -8.02 -9.80
CA ARG A 16 -2.78 -9.14 -8.86
C ARG A 16 -1.77 -10.26 -9.10
N GLN A 17 -1.49 -10.57 -10.37
CA GLN A 17 -0.47 -11.54 -10.74
C GLN A 17 0.94 -11.05 -10.36
N ALA A 18 1.24 -9.77 -10.54
CA ALA A 18 2.52 -9.20 -10.14
C ALA A 18 2.75 -9.32 -8.61
N ILE A 19 1.71 -9.15 -7.79
CA ILE A 19 1.78 -9.42 -6.35
C ILE A 19 2.12 -10.90 -6.14
N ARG A 20 1.35 -11.84 -6.69
CA ARG A 20 1.60 -13.29 -6.51
C ARG A 20 3.00 -13.74 -6.92
N GLU A 21 3.54 -13.14 -7.99
CA GLU A 21 4.86 -13.43 -8.52
C GLU A 21 5.99 -12.62 -7.87
N TYR A 22 5.69 -11.78 -6.88
CA TYR A 22 6.65 -10.91 -6.21
C TYR A 22 7.39 -9.97 -7.18
N ARG A 23 6.69 -9.46 -8.19
CA ARG A 23 7.21 -8.56 -9.23
C ARG A 23 7.16 -7.10 -8.81
N ILE A 24 8.09 -6.73 -7.93
CA ILE A 24 8.15 -5.40 -7.32
C ILE A 24 8.26 -4.28 -8.36
N ASP A 25 9.01 -4.49 -9.45
CA ASP A 25 9.17 -3.52 -10.54
C ASP A 25 7.81 -3.08 -11.12
N ARG A 26 6.92 -4.05 -11.38
CA ARG A 26 5.57 -3.78 -11.90
C ARG A 26 4.66 -3.17 -10.86
N ILE A 27 4.76 -3.61 -9.61
CA ILE A 27 3.96 -3.05 -8.52
C ILE A 27 4.33 -1.57 -8.33
N ALA A 28 5.62 -1.27 -8.27
CA ALA A 28 6.16 0.06 -8.05
C ALA A 28 5.71 1.06 -9.13
N ASP A 29 5.82 0.68 -10.40
CA ASP A 29 5.39 1.50 -11.54
C ASP A 29 3.90 1.87 -11.45
N ASN A 30 3.04 0.90 -11.09
CA ASN A 30 1.60 1.13 -11.03
C ASN A 30 1.16 1.98 -9.82
N ILE A 31 1.79 1.81 -8.66
CA ILE A 31 1.48 2.60 -7.46
C ILE A 31 1.71 4.09 -7.70
N GLN A 32 2.82 4.44 -8.37
CA GLN A 32 3.16 5.85 -8.62
C GLN A 32 2.14 6.57 -9.49
N HIS A 33 1.43 5.84 -10.36
CA HIS A 33 0.50 6.40 -11.32
C HIS A 33 -0.98 6.35 -10.91
N SER A 34 -1.33 5.64 -9.83
CA SER A 34 -2.72 5.53 -9.36
C SER A 34 -2.83 5.28 -7.86
N LEU A 35 -3.47 6.21 -7.16
CA LEU A 35 -3.77 6.07 -5.72
C LEU A 35 -4.73 4.90 -5.44
N GLY A 36 -5.67 4.62 -6.36
CA GLY A 36 -6.56 3.46 -6.23
C GLY A 36 -5.79 2.14 -6.29
N ILE A 37 -4.81 2.04 -7.18
CA ILE A 37 -3.92 0.87 -7.25
C ILE A 37 -3.05 0.79 -6.00
N ARG A 38 -2.48 1.91 -5.54
CA ARG A 38 -1.71 1.98 -4.28
C ARG A 38 -2.51 1.37 -3.13
N ASP A 39 -3.73 1.82 -2.93
CA ASP A 39 -4.54 1.41 -1.80
C ASP A 39 -4.96 -0.06 -1.92
N ALA A 40 -5.31 -0.52 -3.13
CA ALA A 40 -5.61 -1.93 -3.39
C ALA A 40 -4.40 -2.85 -3.15
N VAL A 41 -3.20 -2.43 -3.58
CA VAL A 41 -1.96 -3.18 -3.36
C VAL A 41 -1.61 -3.27 -1.88
N ILE A 42 -1.69 -2.15 -1.15
CA ILE A 42 -1.49 -2.14 0.30
C ILE A 42 -2.44 -3.13 0.97
N LEU A 43 -3.73 -3.05 0.63
CA LEU A 43 -4.74 -3.95 1.18
C LEU A 43 -4.44 -5.42 0.86
N ALA A 44 -4.05 -5.74 -0.37
CA ALA A 44 -3.70 -7.09 -0.78
C ALA A 44 -2.45 -7.66 -0.06
N ILE A 45 -1.52 -6.80 0.35
CA ILE A 45 -0.31 -7.20 1.09
C ILE A 45 -0.63 -7.43 2.57
N ILE A 46 -1.48 -6.59 3.18
CA ILE A 46 -1.84 -6.70 4.61
C ILE A 46 -3.02 -7.65 4.87
N ASP A 47 -3.80 -7.96 3.83
CA ASP A 47 -4.89 -8.93 3.81
C ASP A 47 -4.82 -9.79 2.52
N PRO A 48 -4.18 -10.97 2.55
CA PRO A 48 -4.09 -11.91 1.45
C PRO A 48 -5.41 -12.67 1.24
N THR A 49 -6.39 -12.55 2.14
CA THR A 49 -7.73 -13.12 1.99
C THR A 49 -8.65 -12.28 1.11
N VAL A 50 -8.22 -11.07 0.72
CA VAL A 50 -8.84 -10.27 -0.33
C VAL A 50 -8.93 -11.13 -1.60
N THR A 51 -10.14 -11.29 -2.12
CA THR A 51 -10.39 -12.06 -3.34
C THR A 51 -9.98 -11.29 -4.58
N ASP A 52 -9.81 -11.98 -5.71
CA ASP A 52 -9.48 -11.33 -6.98
C ASP A 52 -10.62 -10.42 -7.47
N ILE A 53 -11.87 -10.74 -7.11
CA ILE A 53 -13.04 -9.92 -7.43
C ILE A 53 -13.03 -8.61 -6.62
N GLU A 54 -12.79 -8.70 -5.31
CA GLU A 54 -12.65 -7.52 -4.46
C GLU A 54 -11.47 -6.65 -4.92
N PHE A 55 -10.32 -7.27 -5.19
CA PHE A 55 -9.14 -6.56 -5.68
C PHE A 55 -9.43 -5.84 -7.01
N ALA A 56 -10.08 -6.51 -7.97
CA ALA A 56 -10.45 -5.90 -9.23
C ALA A 56 -11.37 -4.69 -9.06
N ARG A 57 -12.36 -4.80 -8.17
CA ARG A 57 -13.26 -3.67 -7.88
C ARG A 57 -12.54 -2.47 -7.30
N LEU A 58 -11.60 -2.70 -6.37
CA LEU A 58 -10.79 -1.65 -5.74
C LEU A 58 -9.89 -0.94 -6.76
N VAL A 59 -9.35 -1.67 -7.74
CA VAL A 59 -8.50 -1.09 -8.81
C VAL A 59 -9.34 -0.36 -9.85
N ASP A 60 -10.40 -0.99 -10.35
CA ASP A 60 -11.16 -0.52 -11.51
C ASP A 60 -12.18 0.58 -11.14
N THR A 61 -12.73 0.51 -9.93
CA THR A 61 -13.80 1.40 -9.45
C THR A 61 -13.60 1.88 -8.01
N PRO A 62 -12.45 2.47 -7.65
CA PRO A 62 -12.11 2.81 -6.25
C PRO A 62 -13.11 3.78 -5.60
N GLN A 63 -13.77 4.62 -6.39
CA GLN A 63 -14.70 5.64 -5.89
C GLN A 63 -16.13 5.14 -5.68
N CYS A 64 -16.47 3.92 -6.12
CA CYS A 64 -17.83 3.42 -5.97
C CYS A 64 -18.11 3.04 -4.51
N PRO A 65 -19.37 3.19 -4.01
CA PRO A 65 -19.71 2.88 -2.63
C PRO A 65 -19.37 1.44 -2.22
N GLU A 66 -19.49 0.50 -3.15
CA GLU A 66 -19.15 -0.91 -2.92
C GLU A 66 -17.65 -1.09 -2.64
N SER A 67 -16.77 -0.46 -3.43
CA SER A 67 -15.32 -0.47 -3.20
C SER A 67 -14.95 0.17 -1.87
N GLN A 68 -15.61 1.26 -1.49
CA GLN A 68 -15.40 1.91 -0.19
C GLN A 68 -15.82 0.99 0.96
N ASN A 69 -16.94 0.28 0.83
CA ASN A 69 -17.38 -0.72 1.81
C ASN A 69 -16.37 -1.86 1.95
N ILE A 70 -15.90 -2.42 0.82
CA ILE A 70 -14.86 -3.46 0.81
C ILE A 70 -13.61 -2.97 1.55
N MET A 71 -13.09 -1.79 1.17
CA MET A 71 -11.91 -1.22 1.80
C MET A 71 -12.10 -1.04 3.32
N ASN A 72 -13.23 -0.49 3.74
CA ASN A 72 -13.52 -0.22 5.14
C ASN A 72 -13.67 -1.52 5.96
N GLU A 73 -14.40 -2.50 5.44
CA GLU A 73 -14.58 -3.81 6.09
C GLU A 73 -13.24 -4.53 6.23
N ARG A 74 -12.46 -4.61 5.15
CA ARG A 74 -11.16 -5.31 5.16
C ARG A 74 -10.14 -4.61 6.05
N LEU A 75 -10.03 -3.28 6.00
CA LEU A 75 -9.15 -2.55 6.91
C LEU A 75 -9.59 -2.67 8.36
N THR A 76 -10.90 -2.60 8.65
CA THR A 76 -11.41 -2.79 10.02
C THR A 76 -11.06 -4.18 10.53
N LEU A 77 -11.29 -5.21 9.71
CA LEU A 77 -10.91 -6.58 10.04
C LEU A 77 -9.41 -6.71 10.25
N ALA A 78 -8.58 -6.20 9.34
CA ALA A 78 -7.13 -6.31 9.44
C ALA A 78 -6.56 -5.54 10.64
N PHE A 79 -7.16 -4.41 11.00
CA PHE A 79 -6.79 -3.62 12.16
C PHE A 79 -7.21 -4.28 13.49
N THR A 80 -8.34 -4.99 13.52
CA THR A 80 -8.92 -5.57 14.74
C THR A 80 -8.56 -7.04 14.97
N ASN A 81 -8.46 -7.84 13.90
CA ASN A 81 -8.09 -9.25 13.95
C ASN A 81 -6.58 -9.40 13.76
N ARG A 82 -5.92 -9.95 14.77
CA ARG A 82 -4.46 -10.14 14.90
C ARG A 82 -3.84 -11.14 13.89
N GLY A 83 -4.04 -10.96 12.59
CA GLY A 83 -3.34 -11.78 11.62
C GLY A 83 -4.10 -11.96 10.34
N VAL A 84 -4.05 -10.93 9.50
CA VAL A 84 -4.47 -11.13 8.12
C VAL A 84 -3.27 -11.42 7.21
N THR A 85 -2.05 -10.99 7.51
CA THR A 85 -0.80 -11.50 6.86
C THR A 85 0.21 -12.04 7.87
N ASP A 86 1.10 -12.93 7.41
CA ASP A 86 2.43 -13.14 8.03
C ASP A 86 3.20 -11.80 8.00
N PRO A 87 3.50 -11.20 9.17
CA PRO A 87 4.24 -9.94 9.22
C PRO A 87 5.58 -9.96 8.48
N GLN A 88 6.19 -11.14 8.30
CA GLN A 88 7.46 -11.27 7.56
C GLN A 88 7.29 -11.00 6.07
N ASP A 89 6.28 -11.59 5.43
CA ASP A 89 6.02 -11.40 4.00
C ASP A 89 5.61 -9.96 3.70
N ALA A 90 4.73 -9.37 4.53
CA ALA A 90 4.31 -7.98 4.37
C ALA A 90 5.51 -7.01 4.50
N ARG A 91 6.38 -7.21 5.50
CA ARG A 91 7.62 -6.43 5.65
C ARG A 91 8.53 -6.59 4.43
N ARG A 92 8.66 -7.80 3.89
CA ARG A 92 9.46 -8.04 2.69
C ARG A 92 8.97 -7.23 1.49
N TYR A 93 7.65 -7.10 1.29
CA TYR A 93 7.12 -6.18 0.27
C TYR A 93 7.45 -4.72 0.60
N ALA A 94 7.23 -4.30 1.84
CA ALA A 94 7.49 -2.93 2.27
C ALA A 94 8.95 -2.51 2.04
N ASP A 95 9.90 -3.37 2.40
CA ASP A 95 11.34 -3.14 2.20
C ASP A 95 11.67 -2.95 0.71
N GLN A 96 11.11 -3.80 -0.16
CA GLN A 96 11.35 -3.67 -1.60
C GLN A 96 10.67 -2.43 -2.20
N LEU A 97 9.48 -2.07 -1.74
CA LEU A 97 8.82 -0.82 -2.12
C LEU A 97 9.64 0.39 -1.67
N ALA A 98 10.21 0.36 -0.46
CA ALA A 98 11.07 1.43 0.05
C ALA A 98 12.35 1.58 -0.78
N ILE A 99 13.02 0.47 -1.14
CA ILE A 99 14.21 0.48 -2.00
C ILE A 99 13.88 1.14 -3.35
N ASN A 100 12.77 0.75 -3.99
CA ASN A 100 12.35 1.33 -5.26
C ASN A 100 11.93 2.80 -5.09
N GLY A 101 11.23 3.14 -4.00
CA GLY A 101 10.82 4.50 -3.66
C GLY A 101 12.01 5.44 -3.53
N HIS A 102 13.06 5.05 -2.81
CA HIS A 102 14.29 5.84 -2.71
C HIS A 102 15.05 5.91 -4.04
N GLY A 103 15.16 4.79 -4.77
CA GLY A 103 15.89 4.76 -6.05
C GLY A 103 15.24 5.62 -7.14
N LEU A 104 13.91 5.73 -7.13
CA LEU A 104 13.14 6.49 -8.12
C LEU A 104 12.70 7.87 -7.64
N GLY A 105 12.82 8.17 -6.33
CA GLY A 105 12.30 9.40 -5.73
C GLY A 105 10.76 9.44 -5.66
N TYR A 106 10.12 8.27 -5.54
CA TYR A 106 8.66 8.13 -5.58
C TYR A 106 8.05 8.12 -4.18
N ALA A 107 7.50 9.26 -3.76
CA ALA A 107 6.88 9.44 -2.45
C ALA A 107 5.75 8.44 -2.16
N GLN A 108 4.96 8.07 -3.17
CA GLN A 108 3.85 7.13 -3.00
C GLN A 108 4.32 5.72 -2.63
N LEU A 109 5.49 5.29 -3.11
CA LEU A 109 6.09 4.01 -2.74
C LEU A 109 6.60 4.03 -1.30
N LEU A 110 7.26 5.12 -0.91
CA LEU A 110 7.75 5.31 0.46
C LEU A 110 6.57 5.36 1.46
N ALA A 111 5.48 6.04 1.09
CA ALA A 111 4.27 6.09 1.90
C ALA A 111 3.57 4.73 2.00
N ALA A 112 3.51 3.96 0.91
CA ALA A 112 2.96 2.60 0.92
C ALA A 112 3.79 1.67 1.82
N ALA A 113 5.12 1.68 1.67
CA ALA A 113 6.03 0.93 2.52
C ALA A 113 5.88 1.33 4.00
N SER A 114 5.84 2.63 4.28
CA SER A 114 5.60 3.17 5.62
C SER A 114 4.31 2.63 6.24
N TYR A 115 3.21 2.62 5.49
CA TYR A 115 1.92 2.14 5.99
C TYR A 115 1.98 0.64 6.32
N ILE A 116 2.62 -0.15 5.47
CA ILE A 116 2.77 -1.59 5.67
C ILE A 116 3.67 -1.89 6.88
N HIS A 117 4.78 -1.18 7.07
CA HIS A 117 5.60 -1.31 8.29
C HIS A 117 4.82 -0.96 9.55
N TRP A 118 4.00 0.10 9.51
CA TRP A 118 3.13 0.48 10.63
C TRP A 118 2.12 -0.62 10.93
N ALA A 119 1.48 -1.20 9.91
CA ALA A 119 0.58 -2.33 10.06
C ALA A 119 1.27 -3.57 10.65
N CYS A 120 2.55 -3.77 10.36
CA CYS A 120 3.37 -4.85 10.91
C CYS A 120 3.99 -4.55 12.29
N GLY A 121 3.67 -3.40 12.90
CA GLY A 121 4.20 -2.97 14.21
C GLY A 121 5.64 -2.46 14.20
N ASP A 122 6.26 -2.25 13.02
CA ASP A 122 7.59 -1.65 12.91
C ASP A 122 7.48 -0.13 12.86
N ILE A 123 7.34 0.46 14.04
CA ILE A 123 7.13 1.90 14.23
C ILE A 123 8.33 2.72 13.73
N HIS A 124 9.55 2.20 13.87
CA HIS A 124 10.76 2.91 13.48
C HIS A 124 10.85 3.08 11.96
N SER A 125 10.73 1.97 11.22
CA SER A 125 10.75 2.00 9.76
C SER A 125 9.57 2.78 9.20
N ALA A 126 8.37 2.62 9.78
CA ALA A 126 7.21 3.40 9.41
C ALA A 126 7.44 4.91 9.57
N SER A 127 7.91 5.35 10.74
CA SER A 127 8.14 6.78 10.99
C SER A 127 9.16 7.37 10.03
N ARG A 128 10.29 6.68 9.82
CA ARG A 128 11.34 7.14 8.91
C ARG A 128 10.83 7.30 7.48
N LEU A 129 10.21 6.24 6.93
CA LEU A 129 9.73 6.24 5.54
C LEU A 129 8.61 7.25 5.30
N ALA A 130 7.75 7.50 6.28
CA ALA A 130 6.74 8.55 6.18
C ALA A 130 7.35 9.95 6.10
N HIS A 131 8.40 10.25 6.89
CA HIS A 131 9.10 11.52 6.77
C HIS A 131 9.81 11.64 5.41
N ASP A 132 10.51 10.59 4.99
CA ASP A 132 11.17 10.56 3.67
C ASP A 132 10.15 10.83 2.54
N ALA A 133 8.96 10.21 2.61
CA ALA A 133 7.87 10.46 1.65
C ALA A 133 7.40 11.92 1.65
N LEU A 134 7.26 12.54 2.83
CA LEU A 134 6.84 13.95 2.95
C LEU A 134 7.92 14.93 2.51
N ASP A 135 9.19 14.59 2.67
CA ASP A 135 10.31 15.40 2.17
C ASP A 135 10.33 15.40 0.64
N HIS A 136 9.97 14.28 0.00
CA HIS A 136 9.81 14.19 -1.44
C HIS A 136 8.51 14.85 -1.95
N GLU A 137 7.39 14.62 -1.27
CA GLU A 137 6.08 15.16 -1.63
C GLU A 137 5.31 15.57 -0.37
N PRO A 138 5.35 16.86 0.03
CA PRO A 138 4.69 17.33 1.26
C PRO A 138 3.17 17.13 1.28
N ALA A 139 2.55 16.96 0.11
CA ALA A 139 1.12 16.69 -0.05
C ALA A 139 0.76 15.20 0.04
N CYS A 140 1.72 14.30 0.30
CA CYS A 140 1.47 12.87 0.37
C CYS A 140 0.57 12.51 1.57
N SER A 141 -0.72 12.35 1.29
CA SER A 141 -1.76 12.13 2.30
C SER A 141 -1.54 10.86 3.12
N LEU A 142 -1.06 9.78 2.49
CA LEU A 142 -0.85 8.50 3.17
C LEU A 142 0.29 8.60 4.20
N ALA A 143 1.39 9.28 3.86
CA ALA A 143 2.48 9.52 4.80
C ALA A 143 2.01 10.41 5.98
N ALA A 144 1.22 11.45 5.70
CA ALA A 144 0.63 12.29 6.74
C ALA A 144 -0.31 11.49 7.69
N ILE A 145 -1.08 10.53 7.15
CA ILE A 145 -1.91 9.63 7.95
C ILE A 145 -1.05 8.80 8.90
N VAL A 146 0.03 8.18 8.41
CA VAL A 146 0.92 7.36 9.26
C VAL A 146 1.56 8.21 10.36
N ILE A 147 2.11 9.39 10.04
CA ILE A 147 2.68 10.30 11.05
C ILE A 147 1.64 10.69 12.10
N SER A 148 0.42 11.01 11.67
CA SER A 148 -0.67 11.38 12.58
C SER A 148 -1.05 10.22 13.52
N ALA A 149 -1.12 9.00 12.99
CA ALA A 149 -1.39 7.81 13.77
C ALA A 149 -0.30 7.54 14.81
N LEU A 150 0.97 7.57 14.40
CA LEU A 150 2.11 7.36 15.30
C LEU A 150 2.19 8.42 16.41
N ARG A 151 1.94 9.69 16.10
CA ARG A 151 1.91 10.77 17.10
C ARG A 151 0.79 10.62 18.13
N ARG A 152 -0.27 9.90 17.78
CA ARG A 152 -1.42 9.61 18.65
C ARG A 152 -1.32 8.23 19.32
N ASP A 153 -0.19 7.56 19.16
CA ASP A 153 0.06 6.19 19.62
C ASP A 153 -1.02 5.19 19.15
N ILE A 154 -1.52 5.39 17.93
CA ILE A 154 -2.45 4.46 17.29
C ILE A 154 -1.60 3.36 16.64
N GLN A 155 -1.84 2.12 17.05
CA GLN A 155 -1.13 0.95 16.56
C GLN A 155 -2.13 -0.11 16.12
N TRP A 156 -1.72 -0.93 15.14
CA TRP A 156 -2.45 -2.12 14.77
C TRP A 156 -2.40 -3.14 15.90
N ALA A 157 -3.43 -3.98 16.02
CA ALA A 157 -3.43 -5.06 16.98
C ALA A 157 -2.31 -6.06 16.64
N THR A 158 -1.15 -5.92 17.28
CA THR A 158 -0.02 -6.84 17.10
C THR A 158 -0.20 -8.07 17.99
N THR A 159 0.16 -9.25 17.48
CA THR A 159 0.41 -10.41 18.34
C THR A 159 1.61 -10.09 19.23
N ALA A 160 1.40 -10.05 20.55
CA ALA A 160 2.50 -10.11 21.50
C ALA A 160 3.34 -11.36 21.16
N GLN A 161 4.63 -11.15 20.85
CA GLN A 161 5.61 -12.23 20.73
C GLN A 161 5.82 -12.91 22.08
#